data_AF-Q1KV74-F1
#
_entry.id   AF-Q1KV74-F1
#
_cell.length_a   1.000
_cell.length_b   1.000
_cell.length_c   1.000
_cell.angle_alpha   90.00
_cell.angle_beta   90.00
_cell.angle_gamma   90.00
#
_symmetry.space_group_name_H-M   'P 1'
#
loop_
_entity.id
_entity.type
_entity.pdbx_description
1 polymer ?
#
loop_
_entity_poly.entity_id
_entity_poly.type
_entity_poly.pdbx_seq_one_letter_code
_entity_poly.pdbx_strand_id
1 'polypeptide(L)'
;VTAKYEGDIIVSNHPNTKTSDVCTALARSFADIGDIVRGRDMFKRTDKDYVENGLREVFKKIHEDLSTEMKKVYPKDKSGNYYKLRENWWTANRDQVWKAMTCVAPENAYFRKTEADGIGISSLILPYSKCGRDTDPPVVDYIPQRLRWMSEWSEYFCNVLNKEIDEMNNQCKDCEMSRRCNDDSEGGKCKKCKEQ
;
A
#
# COMPACT_ATOMS: atom_id res chain seq x y z
N VAL A 1 6.42 -17.12 -0.93
CA VAL A 1 7.11 -16.67 -2.17
C VAL A 1 6.61 -15.31 -2.61
N THR A 2 5.31 -15.14 -2.88
CA THR A 2 4.70 -13.86 -3.33
C THR A 2 5.15 -12.65 -2.53
N ALA A 3 4.98 -12.66 -1.20
CA ALA A 3 5.35 -11.55 -0.34
C ALA A 3 6.83 -11.14 -0.48
N LYS A 4 7.75 -12.10 -0.58
CA LYS A 4 9.17 -11.82 -0.77
C LYS A 4 9.43 -11.05 -2.07
N TYR A 5 8.87 -11.52 -3.18
CA TYR A 5 9.09 -10.90 -4.49
C TYR A 5 8.40 -9.54 -4.60
N GLU A 6 7.20 -9.41 -4.03
CA GLU A 6 6.50 -8.12 -3.97
C GLU A 6 7.32 -7.09 -3.19
N GLY A 7 7.83 -7.48 -2.02
CA GLY A 7 8.69 -6.61 -1.22
C GLY A 7 9.98 -6.20 -1.94
N ASP A 8 10.57 -7.10 -2.71
CA ASP A 8 11.75 -6.83 -3.53
C ASP A 8 11.49 -5.80 -4.64
N ILE A 9 10.36 -5.95 -5.34
CA ILE A 9 9.94 -5.00 -6.37
C ILE A 9 9.67 -3.62 -5.77
N ILE A 10 8.98 -3.55 -4.63
CA ILE A 10 8.68 -2.27 -3.97
C ILE A 10 9.98 -1.60 -3.55
N VAL A 11 10.85 -2.29 -2.81
CA VAL A 11 12.09 -1.69 -2.30
C VAL A 11 13.00 -1.25 -3.44
N SER A 12 13.08 -2.02 -4.54
CA SER A 12 13.95 -1.69 -5.67
C SER A 12 13.47 -0.48 -6.49
N ASN A 13 12.15 -0.24 -6.55
CA ASN A 13 11.56 0.81 -7.37
C ASN A 13 11.09 2.04 -6.57
N HIS A 14 11.10 1.98 -5.24
CA HIS A 14 10.61 3.09 -4.43
C HIS A 14 11.59 4.28 -4.50
N PRO A 15 11.13 5.51 -4.82
CA PRO A 15 12.02 6.68 -4.95
C PRO A 15 12.75 7.00 -3.64
N ASN A 16 12.11 6.74 -2.50
CA ASN A 16 12.67 6.94 -1.17
C ASN A 16 12.83 5.60 -0.44
N THR A 17 13.95 4.92 -0.63
CA THR A 17 14.15 3.57 -0.04
C THR A 17 14.56 3.61 1.43
N LYS A 18 15.13 4.72 1.90
CA LYS A 18 15.69 4.85 3.26
C LYS A 18 14.75 5.53 4.27
N THR A 19 13.51 5.82 3.89
CA THR A 19 12.55 6.58 4.71
C THR A 19 11.37 5.70 5.13
N SER A 20 10.45 6.26 5.92
CA SER A 20 9.18 5.61 6.26
C SER A 20 8.30 5.28 5.06
N ASP A 21 8.52 5.93 3.92
CA ASP A 21 7.65 5.83 2.75
C ASP A 21 7.69 4.42 2.16
N VAL A 22 8.87 3.78 2.11
CA VAL A 22 8.99 2.39 1.66
C VAL A 22 8.23 1.43 2.60
N CYS A 23 8.25 1.69 3.91
CA CYS A 23 7.52 0.88 4.88
C CYS A 23 6.01 1.04 4.71
N THR A 24 5.54 2.27 4.42
CA THR A 24 4.13 2.53 4.10
C THR A 24 3.70 1.80 2.82
N ALA A 25 4.52 1.84 1.77
CA ALA A 25 4.24 1.10 0.53
C ALA A 25 4.18 -0.43 0.77
N LEU A 26 5.15 -0.99 1.50
CA LEU A 26 5.15 -2.40 1.89
C LEU A 26 3.90 -2.77 2.72
N ALA A 27 3.47 -1.89 3.63
CA ALA A 27 2.27 -2.10 4.44
C ALA A 27 0.99 -2.13 3.57
N ARG A 28 0.89 -1.28 2.54
CA ARG A 28 -0.24 -1.29 1.59
C ARG A 28 -0.31 -2.60 0.82
N SER A 29 0.79 -3.02 0.19
CA SER A 29 0.83 -4.30 -0.53
C SER A 29 0.59 -5.50 0.41
N PHE A 30 1.06 -5.45 1.66
CA PHE A 30 0.75 -6.46 2.67
C PHE A 30 -0.76 -6.56 2.93
N ALA A 31 -1.45 -5.43 3.08
CA ALA A 31 -2.90 -5.40 3.28
C ALA A 31 -3.66 -5.94 2.06
N ASP A 32 -3.22 -5.60 0.85
CA ASP A 32 -3.83 -6.08 -0.40
C ASP A 32 -3.61 -7.59 -0.59
N ILE A 33 -2.41 -8.12 -0.31
CA ILE A 33 -2.20 -9.57 -0.25
C ILE A 33 -3.14 -10.22 0.77
N GLY A 34 -3.32 -9.60 1.93
CA GLY A 34 -4.26 -10.08 2.94
C GLY A 34 -5.70 -10.14 2.44
N ASP A 35 -6.16 -9.13 1.69
CA ASP A 35 -7.49 -9.13 1.09
C ASP A 35 -7.63 -10.15 -0.05
N ILE A 36 -6.59 -10.35 -0.86
CA ILE A 36 -6.57 -11.41 -1.88
C ILE A 36 -6.72 -12.78 -1.21
N VAL A 37 -5.90 -13.08 -0.19
CA VAL A 37 -5.95 -14.37 0.53
C VAL A 37 -7.33 -14.58 1.16
N ARG A 38 -7.90 -13.54 1.77
CA ARG A 38 -9.21 -13.58 2.43
C ARG A 38 -10.41 -13.60 1.48
N GLY A 39 -10.19 -13.39 0.18
CA GLY A 39 -11.27 -13.28 -0.82
C GLY A 39 -12.09 -11.99 -0.67
N ARG A 40 -11.47 -10.93 -0.14
CA ARG A 40 -12.07 -9.60 0.09
C ARG A 40 -11.59 -8.55 -0.92
N ASP A 41 -10.56 -8.87 -1.68
CA ASP A 41 -10.03 -8.00 -2.73
C ASP A 41 -11.10 -7.71 -3.79
N MET A 42 -11.21 -6.43 -4.17
CA MET A 42 -12.21 -5.97 -5.14
C MET A 42 -11.64 -5.89 -6.57
N PHE A 43 -10.34 -6.06 -6.76
CA PHE A 43 -9.71 -5.88 -8.06
C PHE A 43 -9.85 -7.14 -8.92
N LYS A 44 -10.48 -6.98 -10.08
CA LYS A 44 -10.59 -8.05 -11.08
C LYS A 44 -9.63 -7.80 -12.22
N ARG A 45 -8.46 -8.46 -12.18
CA ARG A 45 -7.48 -8.37 -13.27
C ARG A 45 -8.00 -8.95 -14.59
N THR A 46 -8.79 -10.02 -14.51
CA THR A 46 -9.37 -10.72 -15.66
C THR A 46 -10.73 -11.30 -15.27
N ASP A 47 -11.64 -11.48 -16.22
CA ASP A 47 -12.96 -12.09 -15.97
C ASP A 47 -12.89 -13.53 -15.44
N LYS A 48 -11.75 -14.21 -15.66
CA LYS A 48 -11.53 -15.61 -15.25
C LYS A 48 -11.06 -15.79 -13.81
N ASP A 49 -10.64 -14.71 -13.15
CA ASP A 49 -10.25 -14.67 -11.74
C ASP A 49 -9.44 -15.88 -11.23
N TYR A 50 -8.33 -16.18 -11.91
CA TYR A 50 -7.54 -17.39 -11.66
C TYR A 50 -6.98 -17.50 -10.22
N VAL A 51 -6.63 -16.36 -9.61
CA VAL A 51 -6.07 -16.33 -8.26
C VAL A 51 -7.12 -16.72 -7.24
N GLU A 52 -8.30 -16.09 -7.27
CA GLU A 52 -9.38 -16.42 -6.34
C GLU A 52 -9.90 -17.84 -6.56
N ASN A 53 -10.02 -18.29 -7.81
CA ASN A 53 -10.42 -19.68 -8.10
C ASN A 53 -9.39 -20.70 -7.57
N GLY A 54 -8.08 -20.43 -7.73
CA GLY A 54 -7.04 -21.27 -7.16
C GLY A 54 -7.07 -21.29 -5.62
N LEU A 55 -7.25 -20.12 -5.00
CA LEU A 55 -7.37 -20.00 -3.54
C LEU A 55 -8.59 -20.76 -3.01
N ARG A 56 -9.75 -20.68 -3.69
CA ARG A 56 -10.94 -21.45 -3.33
C ARG A 56 -10.68 -22.95 -3.28
N GLU A 57 -9.98 -23.49 -4.28
CA GLU A 57 -9.66 -24.92 -4.32
C GLU A 57 -8.65 -25.33 -3.24
N VAL A 58 -7.66 -24.47 -2.94
CA VAL A 58 -6.73 -24.72 -1.82
C VAL A 58 -7.47 -24.74 -0.49
N PHE A 59 -8.30 -23.74 -0.20
CA PHE A 59 -9.04 -23.68 1.05
C PHE A 59 -10.13 -24.75 1.17
N LYS A 60 -10.68 -25.21 0.05
CA LYS A 60 -11.55 -26.38 0.02
C LYS A 60 -10.82 -27.63 0.50
N LYS A 61 -9.62 -27.92 -0.01
CA LYS A 61 -8.81 -29.06 0.44
C LYS A 61 -8.45 -28.96 1.91
N ILE A 62 -7.98 -27.78 2.35
CA ILE A 62 -7.70 -27.54 3.78
C ILE A 62 -8.94 -27.83 4.63
N HIS A 63 -10.10 -27.34 4.22
CA HIS A 63 -11.37 -27.58 4.93
C HIS A 63 -11.78 -29.07 4.93
N GLU A 64 -11.58 -29.79 3.82
CA GLU A 64 -11.87 -31.22 3.70
C GLU A 64 -10.99 -32.07 4.64
N ASP A 65 -9.76 -31.65 4.90
CA ASP A 65 -8.83 -32.31 5.82
C ASP A 65 -9.10 -32.00 7.31
N LEU A 66 -9.99 -31.05 7.62
CA LEU A 66 -10.36 -30.74 9.01
C LEU A 66 -11.22 -31.85 9.65
N SER A 67 -11.16 -31.95 10.97
CA SER A 67 -12.08 -32.79 11.75
C SER A 67 -13.54 -32.36 11.56
N THR A 68 -14.47 -33.28 11.81
CA THR A 68 -15.90 -33.04 11.65
C THR A 68 -16.39 -31.87 12.51
N GLU A 69 -15.83 -31.70 13.70
CA GLU A 69 -16.13 -30.60 14.61
C GLU A 69 -15.64 -29.27 14.05
N MET A 70 -14.41 -29.24 13.52
CA MET A 70 -13.80 -28.03 12.96
C MET A 70 -14.49 -27.56 11.67
N LYS A 71 -15.00 -28.49 10.86
CA LYS A 71 -15.83 -28.17 9.68
C LYS A 71 -17.10 -27.39 10.06
N LYS A 72 -17.70 -27.67 11.23
CA LYS A 72 -18.86 -26.90 11.74
C LYS A 72 -18.46 -25.49 12.18
N VAL A 73 -17.24 -25.30 12.68
CA VAL A 73 -16.71 -23.98 13.08
C VAL A 73 -16.42 -23.11 11.86
N TYR A 74 -16.02 -23.72 10.74
CA TYR A 74 -15.64 -23.07 9.49
C TYR A 74 -16.57 -23.42 8.32
N PRO A 75 -17.86 -23.08 8.40
CA PRO A 75 -18.80 -23.43 7.35
C PRO A 75 -18.45 -22.73 6.04
N LYS A 76 -18.67 -23.43 4.94
CA LYS A 76 -18.76 -22.86 3.60
C LYS A 76 -19.97 -21.94 3.51
N ASP A 77 -19.83 -20.80 2.85
CA ASP A 77 -20.95 -19.90 2.55
C ASP A 77 -21.77 -20.38 1.32
N LYS A 78 -22.80 -19.60 0.95
CA LYS A 78 -23.63 -19.91 -0.23
C LYS A 78 -22.86 -19.86 -1.55
N SER A 79 -21.79 -19.05 -1.63
CA SER A 79 -20.96 -18.90 -2.84
C SER A 79 -19.88 -19.98 -2.97
N GLY A 80 -19.72 -20.85 -1.95
CA GLY A 80 -18.66 -21.84 -1.92
C GLY A 80 -17.32 -21.32 -1.41
N ASN A 81 -17.33 -20.19 -0.70
CA ASN A 81 -16.18 -19.58 -0.07
C ASN A 81 -16.10 -19.90 1.42
N TYR A 82 -14.89 -19.84 1.97
CA TYR A 82 -14.54 -20.23 3.33
C TYR A 82 -14.03 -19.02 4.14
N TYR A 83 -14.75 -17.90 4.12
CA TYR A 83 -14.28 -16.61 4.67
C TYR A 83 -13.69 -16.72 6.06
N LYS A 84 -14.40 -17.36 7.00
CA LYS A 84 -13.94 -17.50 8.39
C LYS A 84 -12.63 -18.32 8.50
N LEU A 85 -12.47 -19.36 7.67
CA LEU A 85 -11.25 -20.15 7.62
C LEU A 85 -10.09 -19.31 7.07
N ARG A 86 -10.33 -18.57 5.98
CA ARG A 86 -9.33 -17.71 5.35
C ARG A 86 -8.89 -16.56 6.26
N GLU A 87 -9.82 -15.95 6.98
CA GLU A 87 -9.55 -14.88 7.96
C GLU A 87 -8.67 -15.35 9.12
N ASN A 88 -9.00 -16.52 9.68
CA ASN A 88 -8.20 -17.10 10.76
C ASN A 88 -6.85 -17.59 10.25
N TRP A 89 -6.79 -18.14 9.04
CA TRP A 89 -5.53 -18.50 8.40
C TRP A 89 -4.64 -17.28 8.20
N TRP A 90 -5.18 -16.17 7.69
CA TRP A 90 -4.42 -14.92 7.56
C TRP A 90 -3.92 -14.44 8.93
N THR A 91 -4.81 -14.35 9.92
CA THR A 91 -4.44 -13.90 11.27
C THR A 91 -3.33 -14.75 11.90
N ALA A 92 -3.33 -16.06 11.64
CA ALA A 92 -2.31 -16.98 12.15
C ALA A 92 -0.96 -16.95 11.41
N ASN A 93 -0.90 -16.39 10.19
CA ASN A 93 0.30 -16.44 9.34
C ASN A 93 0.81 -15.05 8.91
N ARG A 94 0.09 -13.97 9.24
CA ARG A 94 0.40 -12.60 8.80
C ARG A 94 1.77 -12.12 9.26
N ASP A 95 2.25 -12.58 10.41
CA ASP A 95 3.60 -12.36 10.92
C ASP A 95 4.68 -12.93 9.98
N GLN A 96 4.51 -14.17 9.54
CA GLN A 96 5.42 -14.82 8.60
C GLN A 96 5.36 -14.18 7.21
N VAL A 97 4.17 -13.77 6.77
CA VAL A 97 4.00 -13.04 5.50
C VAL A 97 4.72 -11.68 5.56
N TRP A 98 4.58 -10.94 6.66
CA TRP A 98 5.28 -9.67 6.86
C TRP A 98 6.79 -9.84 6.90
N LYS A 99 7.27 -10.87 7.60
CA LYS A 99 8.69 -11.25 7.61
C LYS A 99 9.17 -11.66 6.21
N ALA A 100 8.35 -12.28 5.37
CA ALA A 100 8.75 -12.52 3.98
C ALA A 100 8.80 -11.21 3.17
N MET A 101 7.80 -10.34 3.32
CA MET A 101 7.68 -9.05 2.63
C MET A 101 8.85 -8.12 2.92
N THR A 102 9.24 -8.00 4.18
CA THR A 102 10.30 -7.09 4.64
C THR A 102 11.71 -7.69 4.51
N CYS A 103 11.88 -8.79 3.75
CA CYS A 103 13.17 -9.51 3.64
C CYS A 103 14.32 -8.65 3.13
N VAL A 104 14.02 -7.76 2.19
CA VAL A 104 14.99 -6.87 1.55
C VAL A 104 14.83 -5.42 1.99
N ALA A 105 13.93 -5.13 2.95
CA ALA A 105 13.73 -3.77 3.42
C ALA A 105 15.04 -3.23 4.03
N PRO A 106 15.38 -1.93 3.83
CA PRO A 106 16.62 -1.37 4.35
C PRO A 106 16.68 -1.37 5.88
N GLU A 107 17.87 -1.58 6.44
CA GLU A 107 18.07 -1.65 7.90
C GLU A 107 17.57 -0.40 8.63
N ASN A 108 17.73 0.77 8.03
CA ASN A 108 17.36 2.06 8.60
C ASN A 108 15.93 2.51 8.25
N ALA A 109 15.14 1.68 7.55
CA ALA A 109 13.75 2.01 7.24
C ALA A 109 12.85 1.71 8.46
N TYR A 110 12.02 2.68 8.85
CA TYR A 110 11.19 2.64 10.07
C TYR A 110 9.78 3.18 9.84
N PHE A 111 8.82 2.81 10.69
CA PHE A 111 7.49 3.43 10.68
C PHE A 111 7.51 4.76 11.45
N ARG A 112 6.91 5.79 10.85
CA ARG A 112 6.56 7.04 11.52
C ARG A 112 5.06 7.03 11.81
N LYS A 113 4.69 7.04 13.09
CA LYS A 113 3.31 7.22 13.51
C LYS A 113 3.12 8.66 13.99
N THR A 114 1.96 9.19 13.71
CA THR A 114 1.53 10.48 14.20
C THR A 114 0.44 10.22 15.21
N GLU A 115 0.71 10.45 16.50
CA GLU A 115 -0.33 10.41 17.51
C GLU A 115 -1.08 11.74 17.51
N ALA A 116 -2.40 11.64 17.64
CA ALA A 116 -3.25 12.78 17.94
C ALA A 116 -3.46 12.82 19.45
N ASP A 117 -2.38 12.98 20.21
CA ASP A 117 -2.51 13.37 21.61
C ASP A 117 -2.97 14.83 21.60
N GLY A 118 -4.12 15.16 22.20
CA GLY A 118 -4.83 16.45 22.07
C GLY A 118 -4.08 17.73 22.50
N ILE A 119 -2.75 17.66 22.62
CA ILE A 119 -1.80 18.72 22.93
C ILE A 119 -0.91 19.04 21.69
N GLY A 120 -0.90 18.21 20.65
CA GLY A 120 -0.17 18.47 19.41
C GLY A 120 -0.07 17.27 18.49
N ILE A 121 0.68 17.42 17.38
CA ILE A 121 1.02 16.32 16.47
C ILE A 121 2.37 15.78 16.93
N SER A 122 2.39 14.75 17.78
CA SER A 122 3.64 14.09 18.15
C SER A 122 3.99 13.01 17.11
N SER A 123 5.18 13.11 16.49
CA SER A 123 5.64 12.09 15.55
C SER A 123 6.50 11.06 16.27
N LEU A 124 5.96 9.88 16.49
CA LEU A 124 6.67 8.73 17.04
C LEU A 124 7.40 8.00 15.91
N ILE A 125 8.72 7.90 16.05
CA ILE A 125 9.54 6.99 15.25
C ILE A 125 9.55 5.66 15.99
N LEU A 126 9.07 4.60 15.34
CA LEU A 126 9.23 3.24 15.84
C LEU A 126 10.58 2.72 15.30
N PRO A 127 11.66 2.64 16.12
CA PRO A 127 13.02 2.44 15.63
C PRO A 127 13.30 0.96 15.30
N TYR A 128 12.33 0.27 14.73
CA TYR A 128 12.49 -1.12 14.33
C TYR A 128 13.10 -1.18 12.94
N SER A 129 14.22 -1.89 12.83
CA SER A 129 14.92 -2.10 11.56
C SER A 129 14.03 -2.82 10.55
N LYS A 130 14.31 -2.58 9.26
CA LYS A 130 13.62 -3.25 8.14
C LYS A 130 12.09 -3.17 8.25
N CYS A 131 11.57 -1.99 8.57
CA CYS A 131 10.13 -1.78 8.74
C CYS A 131 9.50 -2.69 9.81
N GLY A 132 10.20 -2.99 10.90
CA GLY A 132 9.65 -3.87 11.95
C GLY A 132 9.50 -5.32 11.52
N ARG A 133 10.50 -5.85 10.80
CA ARG A 133 10.53 -7.24 10.29
C ARG A 133 10.24 -8.30 11.35
N ASP A 134 10.86 -8.16 12.52
CA ASP A 134 10.80 -9.13 13.61
C ASP A 134 9.86 -8.67 14.74
N THR A 135 8.96 -7.74 14.44
CA THR A 135 7.91 -7.24 15.34
C THR A 135 6.52 -7.54 14.76
N ASP A 136 5.47 -7.18 15.49
CA ASP A 136 4.10 -7.31 14.99
C ASP A 136 3.90 -6.56 13.67
N PRO A 137 3.28 -7.19 12.65
CA PRO A 137 3.00 -6.53 11.38
C PRO A 137 2.01 -5.37 11.54
N PRO A 138 2.06 -4.35 10.65
CA PRO A 138 1.17 -3.21 10.72
C PRO A 138 -0.29 -3.65 10.57
N VAL A 139 -1.21 -3.02 11.31
CA VAL A 139 -2.64 -3.39 11.36
C VAL A 139 -3.46 -2.89 10.16
N VAL A 140 -2.79 -2.38 9.12
CA VAL A 140 -3.43 -1.82 7.92
C VAL A 140 -4.25 -2.86 7.17
N ASP A 141 -3.93 -4.15 7.30
CA ASP A 141 -4.68 -5.28 6.77
C ASP A 141 -6.08 -5.45 7.41
N TYR A 142 -6.40 -4.72 8.46
CA TYR A 142 -7.74 -4.69 9.06
C TYR A 142 -8.56 -3.44 8.67
N ILE A 143 -7.97 -2.49 7.95
CA ILE A 143 -8.68 -1.32 7.40
C ILE A 143 -9.38 -1.73 6.09
N PRO A 144 -10.66 -1.37 5.83
CA PRO A 144 -11.32 -1.70 4.57
C PRO A 144 -10.55 -1.22 3.32
N GLN A 145 -10.43 -2.07 2.29
CA GLN A 145 -9.65 -1.79 1.07
C GLN A 145 -9.99 -0.46 0.39
N ARG A 146 -11.27 -0.12 0.28
CA ARG A 146 -11.72 1.17 -0.30
C ARG A 146 -11.08 2.37 0.39
N LEU A 147 -10.97 2.34 1.72
CA LEU A 147 -10.39 3.44 2.49
C LEU A 147 -8.87 3.49 2.28
N ARG A 148 -8.20 2.33 2.24
CA ARG A 148 -6.74 2.27 1.99
C ARG A 148 -6.39 2.82 0.61
N TRP A 149 -7.11 2.41 -0.43
CA TRP A 149 -6.91 2.91 -1.79
C TRP A 149 -7.26 4.39 -1.93
N MET A 150 -8.29 4.86 -1.25
CA MET A 150 -8.62 6.29 -1.25
C MET A 150 -7.51 7.13 -0.61
N SER A 151 -6.96 6.68 0.53
CA SER A 151 -5.84 7.34 1.18
C SER A 151 -4.58 7.33 0.29
N GLU A 152 -4.24 6.17 -0.29
CA GLU A 152 -3.12 6.05 -1.22
C GLU A 152 -3.28 6.93 -2.46
N TRP A 153 -4.47 6.94 -3.07
CA TRP A 153 -4.77 7.80 -4.21
C TRP A 153 -4.61 9.27 -3.84
N SER A 154 -5.10 9.70 -2.67
CA SER A 154 -4.98 11.09 -2.23
C SER A 154 -3.53 11.53 -2.04
N GLU A 155 -2.68 10.66 -1.46
CA GLU A 155 -1.25 10.93 -1.31
C GLU A 155 -0.55 10.98 -2.66
N TYR A 156 -0.84 10.02 -3.55
CA TYR A 156 -0.28 9.99 -4.90
C TYR A 156 -0.66 11.23 -5.70
N PHE A 157 -1.93 11.61 -5.66
CA PHE A 157 -2.44 12.83 -6.30
C PHE A 157 -1.71 14.07 -5.79
N CYS A 158 -1.57 14.25 -4.48
CA CYS A 158 -0.85 15.38 -3.90
C CYS A 158 0.63 15.40 -4.31
N ASN A 159 1.30 14.24 -4.35
CA ASN A 159 2.71 14.16 -4.76
C ASN A 159 2.90 14.55 -6.23
N VAL A 160 2.02 14.06 -7.11
CA VAL A 160 2.05 14.44 -8.53
C VAL A 160 1.73 15.92 -8.69
N LEU A 161 0.67 16.42 -8.04
CA LEU A 161 0.28 17.83 -8.10
C LEU A 161 1.41 18.76 -7.64
N ASN A 162 2.07 18.45 -6.53
CA ASN A 162 3.19 19.25 -6.03
C ASN A 162 4.36 19.26 -7.03
N LYS A 163 4.66 18.12 -7.67
CA LYS A 163 5.70 18.02 -8.69
C LYS A 163 5.37 18.88 -9.92
N GLU A 164 4.13 18.83 -10.41
CA GLU A 164 3.68 19.66 -11.53
C GLU A 164 3.71 21.16 -11.19
N ILE A 165 3.31 21.53 -9.96
CA ILE A 165 3.40 22.91 -9.47
C ILE A 165 4.87 23.37 -9.39
N ASP A 166 5.77 22.53 -8.88
CA ASP A 166 7.20 22.85 -8.81
C ASP A 166 7.81 23.00 -10.21
N GLU A 167 7.42 22.15 -11.16
CA GLU A 167 7.86 22.25 -12.55
C GLU A 167 7.34 23.55 -13.19
N MET A 168 6.06 23.88 -13.00
CA MET A 168 5.48 25.14 -13.45
C MET A 168 6.20 26.36 -12.83
N ASN A 169 6.42 26.37 -11.52
CA ASN A 169 7.12 27.45 -10.82
C ASN A 169 8.56 27.61 -11.34
N ASN A 170 9.27 26.52 -11.62
CA ASN A 170 10.60 26.56 -12.19
C ASN A 170 10.60 27.10 -13.64
N GLN A 171 9.61 26.72 -14.45
CA GLN A 171 9.46 27.21 -15.82
C GLN A 171 9.06 28.69 -15.88
N CYS A 172 8.31 29.18 -14.90
CA CYS A 172 7.80 30.55 -14.84
C CYS A 172 8.63 31.48 -13.92
N LYS A 173 9.74 30.99 -13.33
CA LYS A 173 10.50 31.70 -12.28
C LYS A 173 10.98 33.09 -12.67
N ASP A 174 11.37 33.26 -13.94
CA ASP A 174 11.92 34.50 -14.48
C ASP A 174 10.83 35.39 -15.12
N CYS A 175 9.57 34.95 -15.11
CA CYS A 175 8.45 35.72 -15.63
C CYS A 175 7.90 36.62 -14.52
N GLU A 176 7.85 37.93 -14.74
CA GLU A 176 7.12 38.81 -13.82
C GLU A 176 5.63 38.44 -13.84
N MET A 177 5.15 37.88 -12.72
CA MET A 177 3.74 37.60 -12.51
C MET A 177 2.95 38.91 -12.28
N SER A 178 2.84 39.74 -13.31
CA SER A 178 1.80 40.76 -13.37
C SER A 178 0.44 40.05 -13.58
N ARG A 179 -0.70 40.70 -13.28
CA ARG A 179 -2.06 40.15 -13.49
C ARG A 179 -2.33 39.62 -14.92
N ARG A 180 -1.43 39.89 -15.86
CA ARG A 180 -1.36 39.28 -17.18
C ARG A 180 0.07 38.78 -17.37
N CYS A 181 0.25 37.59 -17.96
CA CYS A 181 1.54 37.17 -18.50
C CYS A 181 1.88 38.10 -19.67
N ASN A 182 2.33 39.32 -19.37
CA ASN A 182 2.74 40.27 -20.37
C ASN A 182 4.06 39.75 -20.93
N ASP A 183 4.20 39.79 -22.25
CA ASP A 183 5.45 39.41 -22.89
C ASP A 183 6.54 40.34 -22.37
N ASP A 184 7.46 39.78 -21.58
CA ASP A 184 8.72 40.43 -21.31
C ASP A 184 9.37 40.75 -22.65
N SER A 185 10.06 41.89 -22.70
CA SER A 185 10.60 42.52 -23.90
C SER A 185 11.65 41.68 -24.66
N GLU A 186 11.83 40.42 -24.28
CA GLU A 186 12.71 39.39 -24.85
C GLU A 186 11.93 38.09 -25.20
N GLY A 187 10.90 38.22 -26.04
CA GLY A 187 10.55 37.32 -27.16
C GLY A 187 10.56 35.77 -27.02
N GLY A 188 10.61 35.16 -25.83
CA GLY A 188 10.59 33.70 -25.74
C GLY A 188 10.66 33.05 -24.35
N LYS A 189 11.11 33.77 -23.31
CA LYS A 189 11.32 33.17 -21.96
C LYS A 189 10.01 32.70 -21.30
N CYS A 190 8.92 33.44 -21.46
CA CYS A 190 7.62 33.14 -20.84
C CYS A 190 6.63 32.38 -21.73
N LYS A 191 7.07 31.90 -22.90
CA LYS A 191 6.19 31.20 -23.85
C LYS A 191 5.66 29.88 -23.27
N LYS A 192 6.52 29.11 -22.59
CA LYS A 192 6.14 27.85 -21.94
C LYS A 192 5.16 28.06 -20.78
N CYS A 193 5.27 29.19 -20.07
CA CYS A 193 4.36 29.55 -18.99
C CYS A 193 2.94 29.89 -19.48
N LYS A 194 2.79 30.31 -20.74
CA LYS A 194 1.47 30.61 -21.36
C LYS A 194 0.75 29.36 -21.88
N GLU A 195 1.46 28.26 -22.06
CA GLU A 195 0.96 26.99 -22.62
C GLU A 195 0.60 25.96 -21.55
N GLN A 196 0.97 26.21 -20.29
CA GLN A 196 0.52 25.49 -19.08
C GLN A 196 -0.88 25.94 -18.67
#